data_AF-A0A496YMX7-F1
#
_entry.id   AF-A0A496YMX7-F1
#
_cell.length_a   1.000
_cell.length_b   1.000
_cell.length_c   1.000
_cell.angle_alpha   90.00
_cell.angle_beta   90.00
_cell.angle_gamma   90.00
#
_symmetry.space_group_name_H-M   'P 1'
#
loop_
_entity.id
_entity.type
_entity.pdbx_description
1 polymer ?
#
loop_
_entity_poly.entity_id
_entity_poly.type
_entity_poly.pdbx_seq_one_letter_code
_entity_poly.pdbx_strand_id
1 'polypeptide(L)'
;MSAKSVLAGTLEFIPLADIFQILGGNNADGRLRLTSQYAPNPGIVYFQKGDPVNAKVGSLSGLEAVYSLFGWTEGKFEFVEEPVKVGRAIKHSRMQIVLDALRLMDDGKIEKLGPPPSLDEALVEGTAKSVGKQKKAMPIIKGPLVDYVLVISEDTFPDGHQIVKEGGYGRWIWVVLEGEVRVSRETPEGPLTLARLGEGCFVGAFTSLLHDRFLRSASVTAVGNVTLGVLDADFLTQEFATLSPDFKMLLLSL
;
A
#
# COMPACT_ATOMS: atom_id res chain seq x y z
N MET A 1 0.81 36.63 6.68
CA MET A 1 1.14 35.91 5.44
C MET A 1 0.96 34.43 5.72
N SER A 2 0.00 33.78 5.07
CA SER A 2 -0.26 32.35 5.29
C SER A 2 0.84 31.54 4.63
N ALA A 3 1.60 30.75 5.41
CA ALA A 3 2.59 29.85 4.84
C ALA A 3 1.84 28.81 3.99
N LYS A 4 2.02 28.87 2.67
CA LYS A 4 1.31 28.01 1.73
C LYS A 4 2.03 26.67 1.68
N SER A 5 1.32 25.59 1.96
CA SER A 5 1.83 24.23 1.74
C SER A 5 2.11 24.04 0.25
N VAL A 6 3.32 23.59 -0.09
CA VAL A 6 3.72 23.34 -1.48
C VAL A 6 3.60 21.88 -1.88
N LEU A 7 3.57 20.97 -0.90
CA LEU A 7 3.35 19.54 -1.09
C LEU A 7 2.51 18.99 0.07
N ALA A 8 1.44 18.25 -0.21
CA ALA A 8 0.59 17.65 0.81
C ALA A 8 -0.04 16.36 0.28
N GLY A 9 -0.36 15.42 1.16
CA GLY A 9 -0.92 14.13 0.79
C GLY A 9 -1.03 13.18 1.98
N THR A 10 -1.08 11.89 1.67
CA THR A 10 -1.25 10.79 2.62
C THR A 10 -0.07 9.81 2.53
N LEU A 11 0.37 9.28 3.67
CA LEU A 11 1.50 8.35 3.77
C LEU A 11 1.22 6.99 3.12
N GLU A 12 -0.06 6.64 3.01
CA GLU A 12 -0.60 5.47 2.32
C GLU A 12 -0.34 5.55 0.81
N PHE A 13 -0.33 6.76 0.25
CA PHE A 13 -0.11 6.98 -1.18
C PHE A 13 1.36 7.30 -1.49
N ILE A 14 2.01 8.10 -0.63
CA ILE A 14 3.43 8.45 -0.77
C ILE A 14 4.14 8.15 0.56
N PRO A 15 4.83 7.00 0.66
CA PRO A 15 5.58 6.63 1.85
C PRO A 15 6.63 7.69 2.24
N LEU A 16 6.95 7.76 3.55
CA LEU A 16 7.90 8.75 4.06
C LEU A 16 9.27 8.71 3.36
N ALA A 17 9.72 7.53 2.95
CA ALA A 17 10.97 7.36 2.19
C ALA A 17 10.95 8.13 0.87
N ASP A 18 9.82 8.12 0.17
CA ASP A 18 9.66 8.78 -1.13
C ASP A 18 9.52 10.30 -0.95
N ILE A 19 8.85 10.75 0.11
CA ILE A 19 8.81 12.17 0.49
C ILE A 19 10.23 12.69 0.72
N PHE A 20 11.07 11.95 1.46
CA PHE A 20 12.47 12.32 1.65
C PHE A 20 13.21 12.41 0.31
N GLN A 21 12.98 11.49 -0.62
CA GLN A 21 13.59 11.53 -1.96
C GLN A 21 13.15 12.74 -2.78
N ILE A 22 11.85 13.05 -2.80
CA ILE A 22 11.28 14.20 -3.54
C ILE A 22 11.84 15.52 -2.99
N LEU A 23 11.83 15.70 -1.67
CA LEU A 23 12.36 16.92 -1.04
C LEU A 23 13.87 17.04 -1.22
N GLY A 24 14.58 15.91 -1.18
CA GLY A 24 16.01 15.84 -1.45
C GLY A 24 16.37 16.21 -2.89
N GLY A 25 15.64 15.69 -3.88
CA GLY A 25 15.88 15.98 -5.30
C GLY A 25 15.67 17.46 -5.66
N ASN A 26 14.77 18.14 -4.95
CA ASN A 26 14.48 19.56 -5.15
C ASN A 26 15.33 20.50 -4.27
N ASN A 27 16.27 19.98 -3.48
CA ASN A 27 17.03 20.74 -2.48
C ASN A 27 16.14 21.62 -1.58
N ALA A 28 14.96 21.10 -1.21
CA ALA A 28 13.93 21.89 -0.54
C ALA A 28 14.36 22.33 0.87
N ASP A 29 14.03 23.58 1.21
CA ASP A 29 14.15 24.16 2.55
C ASP A 29 12.75 24.31 3.14
N GLY A 30 12.50 23.72 4.31
CA GLY A 30 11.19 23.88 4.95
C GLY A 30 10.90 22.88 6.05
N ARG A 31 9.64 22.85 6.46
CA ARG A 31 9.14 21.90 7.44
C ARG A 31 8.19 20.90 6.80
N LEU A 32 8.43 19.62 7.07
CA LEU A 32 7.50 18.53 6.84
C LEU A 32 6.76 18.25 8.14
N ARG A 33 5.44 18.36 8.13
CA ARG A 33 4.57 18.02 9.24
C ARG A 33 3.83 16.73 8.92
N LEU A 34 3.82 15.79 9.86
CA LEU A 34 3.11 14.53 9.77
C LEU A 34 2.10 14.44 10.90
N THR A 35 0.91 13.96 10.59
CA THR A 35 -0.18 13.74 11.55
C THR A 35 -0.81 12.39 11.28
N SER A 36 -1.00 11.59 12.33
CA SER A 36 -1.69 10.31 12.24
C SER A 36 -2.76 10.24 13.33
N GLN A 37 -3.84 9.52 13.08
CA GLN A 37 -4.88 9.28 14.08
C GLN A 37 -4.42 8.31 15.18
N TYR A 38 -3.36 7.53 14.93
CA TYR A 38 -2.78 6.59 15.89
C TYR A 38 -1.68 7.21 16.75
N ALA A 39 -1.25 8.43 16.44
CA ALA A 39 -0.21 9.14 17.17
C ALA A 39 -0.77 10.40 17.83
N PRO A 40 -0.62 10.59 19.16
CA PRO A 40 -1.18 11.75 19.86
C PRO A 40 -0.46 13.06 19.52
N ASN A 41 0.81 12.97 19.10
CA ASN A 41 1.63 14.14 18.80
C ASN A 41 2.00 14.15 17.31
N PRO A 42 1.92 15.32 16.63
CA PRO A 42 2.38 15.43 15.25
C PRO A 42 3.89 15.25 15.17
N GLY A 43 4.35 14.65 14.07
CA GLY A 43 5.74 14.62 13.68
C GLY A 43 6.13 15.87 12.91
N ILE A 44 7.33 16.38 13.18
CA ILE A 44 7.89 17.50 12.43
C ILE A 44 9.31 17.13 12.02
N VAL A 45 9.63 17.28 10.74
CA VAL A 45 10.98 17.13 10.19
C VAL A 45 11.34 18.43 9.48
N TYR A 46 12.52 18.96 9.78
CA TYR A 46 13.05 20.16 9.17
C TYR A 46 14.09 19.79 8.13
N PHE A 47 13.95 20.34 6.93
CA PHE A 47 14.84 20.13 5.80
C PHE A 47 15.61 21.39 5.49
N GLN A 48 16.90 21.23 5.22
CA GLN A 48 17.77 22.29 4.73
C GLN A 48 18.61 21.76 3.56
N LYS A 49 18.53 22.42 2.41
CA LYS A 49 19.15 22.02 1.13
C LYS A 49 18.82 20.57 0.76
N GLY A 50 17.58 20.15 1.02
CA GLY A 50 17.11 18.79 0.75
C GLY A 50 17.56 17.73 1.77
N ASP A 51 18.37 18.08 2.77
CA ASP A 51 18.77 17.17 3.84
C ASP A 51 17.96 17.41 5.12
N PRO A 52 17.52 16.34 5.81
CA PRO A 52 16.88 16.48 7.11
C PRO A 52 17.92 16.96 8.14
N VAL A 53 17.68 18.11 8.77
CA VAL A 53 18.58 18.70 9.76
C VAL A 53 18.14 18.49 11.19
N ASN A 54 16.83 18.35 11.43
CA ASN A 54 16.26 18.10 12.75
C ASN A 54 14.86 17.49 12.63
N ALA A 55 14.39 16.79 13.66
CA ALA A 55 13.02 16.30 13.73
C ALA A 55 12.53 16.24 15.19
N LYS A 56 11.22 16.17 15.36
CA LYS A 56 10.56 16.05 16.67
C LYS A 56 9.25 15.28 16.56
N VAL A 57 9.04 14.36 17.49
CA VAL A 57 7.77 13.63 17.69
C VAL A 57 7.57 13.44 19.19
N GLY A 58 6.60 14.12 19.79
CA GLY A 58 6.40 14.07 21.25
C GLY A 58 7.68 14.42 22.02
N SER A 59 8.23 13.45 22.76
CA SER A 59 9.50 13.55 23.50
C SER A 59 10.74 13.22 22.67
N LEU A 60 10.60 12.54 21.53
CA LEU A 60 11.71 12.15 20.66
C LEU A 60 12.19 13.36 19.84
N SER A 61 13.50 13.42 19.59
CA SER A 61 14.13 14.49 18.80
C SER A 61 15.28 14.00 17.93
N GLY A 62 15.63 14.78 16.91
CA GLY A 62 16.72 14.47 16.00
C GLY A 62 16.50 13.18 15.22
N LEU A 63 17.51 12.32 15.18
CA LEU A 63 17.49 11.11 14.35
C LEU A 63 16.46 10.07 14.85
N GLU A 64 16.32 9.93 16.18
CA GLU A 64 15.35 9.00 16.78
C GLU A 64 13.91 9.37 16.43
N ALA A 65 13.60 10.67 16.40
CA ALA A 65 12.31 11.15 15.93
C ALA A 65 12.07 10.80 14.45
N VAL A 66 13.10 10.90 13.60
CA VAL A 66 12.96 10.47 12.19
C VAL A 66 12.68 8.98 12.11
N TYR A 67 13.44 8.13 12.80
CA TYR A 67 13.23 6.69 12.77
C TYR A 67 11.84 6.29 13.26
N SER A 68 11.34 6.92 14.33
CA SER A 68 9.96 6.70 14.78
C SER A 68 8.92 7.05 13.70
N LEU A 69 9.15 8.10 12.91
CA LEU A 69 8.24 8.51 11.83
C LEU A 69 8.22 7.54 10.65
N PHE A 70 9.31 6.82 10.39
CA PHE A 70 9.33 5.76 9.37
C PHE A 70 8.43 4.58 9.73
N GLY A 71 8.08 4.42 11.01
CA GLY A 71 7.10 3.44 11.46
C GLY A 71 5.66 3.81 11.15
N TRP A 72 5.38 5.06 10.77
CA TRP A 72 4.01 5.53 10.52
C TRP A 72 3.56 5.05 9.14
N THR A 73 2.64 4.10 9.10
CA THR A 73 2.11 3.53 7.85
C THR A 73 0.90 4.30 7.32
N GLU A 74 0.21 5.04 8.19
CA GLU A 74 -0.97 5.84 7.88
C GLU A 74 -0.85 7.25 8.45
N GLY A 75 -1.32 8.24 7.71
CA GLY A 75 -1.31 9.63 8.17
C GLY A 75 -1.26 10.66 7.04
N LYS A 76 -1.55 11.91 7.39
CA LYS A 76 -1.43 13.05 6.49
C LYS A 76 -0.08 13.71 6.67
N PHE A 77 0.51 14.14 5.55
CA PHE A 77 1.71 14.96 5.55
C PHE A 77 1.47 16.28 4.83
N GLU A 78 2.15 17.31 5.30
CA GLU A 78 2.15 18.65 4.71
C GLU A 78 3.56 19.23 4.77
N PHE A 79 4.09 19.64 3.63
CA PHE A 79 5.36 20.35 3.52
C PHE A 79 5.11 21.84 3.25
N VAL A 80 5.74 22.67 4.08
CA VAL A 80 5.69 24.12 3.98
C VAL A 80 7.10 24.61 3.76
N GLU A 81 7.33 25.26 2.62
CA GLU A 81 8.59 25.95 2.34
C GLU A 81 8.70 27.17 3.24
N GLU A 82 9.72 27.18 4.10
CA GLU A 82 10.00 28.29 4.99
C GLU A 82 11.48 28.31 5.39
N PRO A 83 12.04 29.48 5.74
CA PRO A 83 13.41 29.57 6.23
C PRO A 83 13.59 28.77 7.53
N VAL A 84 14.37 27.70 7.46
CA VAL A 84 14.65 26.81 8.59
C VAL A 84 15.78 27.36 9.45
N LYS A 85 15.47 27.75 10.69
CA LYS A 85 16.43 28.28 11.69
C LYS A 85 16.64 27.35 12.90
N VAL A 86 16.44 26.04 12.73
CA VAL A 86 16.71 25.06 13.79
C VAL A 86 18.15 24.56 13.74
N GLY A 87 18.71 24.25 14.90
CA GLY A 87 20.03 23.63 15.01
C GLY A 87 20.07 22.25 14.35
N ARG A 88 21.19 21.94 13.69
CA ARG A 88 21.41 20.66 13.02
C ARG A 88 21.69 19.55 14.04
N ALA A 89 20.67 18.77 14.37
CA ALA A 89 20.77 17.59 15.23
C ALA A 89 21.09 16.32 14.41
N ILE A 90 20.74 16.31 13.13
CA ILE A 90 20.94 15.17 12.22
C ILE A 90 22.20 15.41 11.38
N LYS A 91 23.19 14.56 11.60
CA LYS A 91 24.49 14.60 10.89
C LYS A 91 24.58 13.61 9.73
N HIS A 92 23.69 12.62 9.70
CA HIS A 92 23.66 11.58 8.68
C HIS A 92 23.13 12.15 7.36
N SER A 93 23.59 11.58 6.24
CA SER A 93 23.04 11.95 4.93
C SER A 93 21.63 11.37 4.77
N ARG A 94 20.78 12.03 3.99
CA ARG A 94 19.42 11.54 3.68
C ARG A 94 19.41 10.06 3.26
N MET A 95 20.32 9.65 2.39
CA MET A 95 20.40 8.25 1.92
C MET A 95 20.75 7.28 3.04
N GLN A 96 21.65 7.66 3.94
CA GLN A 96 21.99 6.85 5.11
C GLN A 96 20.80 6.70 6.04
N ILE A 97 20.05 7.79 6.27
CA ILE A 97 18.85 7.77 7.12
C ILE A 97 17.78 6.84 6.54
N VAL A 98 17.52 6.91 5.23
CA VAL A 98 16.51 6.06 4.57
C VAL A 98 16.91 4.59 4.64
N LEU A 99 18.16 4.25 4.32
CA LEU A 99 18.65 2.87 4.38
C LEU A 99 18.64 2.30 5.80
N ASP A 100 19.10 3.10 6.77
CA ASP A 100 19.10 2.70 8.17
C ASP A 100 17.66 2.55 8.70
N ALA A 101 16.74 3.43 8.33
CA ALA A 101 15.34 3.35 8.74
C ALA A 101 14.64 2.12 8.15
N LEU A 102 14.83 1.83 6.86
CA LEU A 102 14.27 0.62 6.24
C LEU A 102 14.81 -0.66 6.88
N ARG A 103 16.13 -0.70 7.17
CA ARG A 103 16.75 -1.81 7.87
C ARG A 103 16.21 -1.97 9.30
N LEU A 104 16.06 -0.88 10.04
CA LEU A 104 15.53 -0.90 11.41
C LEU A 104 14.05 -1.33 11.43
N MET A 105 13.29 -1.00 10.38
CA MET A 105 11.92 -1.44 10.20
C MET A 105 11.84 -2.95 9.91
N ASP A 106 12.72 -3.46 9.04
CA ASP A 106 12.81 -4.91 8.74
C ASP A 106 13.31 -5.73 9.95
N ASP A 107 14.23 -5.17 10.74
CA ASP A 107 14.73 -5.73 12.00
C ASP A 107 13.67 -5.69 13.14
N GLY A 108 12.52 -5.04 12.93
CA GLY A 108 11.46 -4.87 13.94
C GLY A 108 11.81 -3.91 15.09
N LYS A 109 12.80 -3.04 14.90
CA LYS A 109 13.26 -2.06 15.92
C LYS A 109 12.54 -0.72 15.87
N ILE A 110 11.74 -0.49 14.82
CA ILE A 110 10.84 0.65 14.70
C ILE A 110 9.42 0.13 14.91
N GLU A 111 8.75 0.63 15.95
CA GLU A 111 7.33 0.32 16.19
C GLU A 111 6.49 0.84 15.03
N LYS A 112 5.67 -0.03 14.44
CA LYS A 112 4.73 0.35 13.38
C LYS A 112 3.53 1.05 14.02
N LEU A 113 3.29 2.28 13.59
CA LEU A 113 2.18 3.12 14.03
C LEU A 113 1.15 3.19 12.90
N GLY A 114 0.04 2.47 13.09
CA GLY A 114 -1.04 2.27 12.12
C GLY A 114 -2.26 1.66 12.80
N PRO A 115 -3.26 1.18 12.04
CA PRO A 115 -4.36 0.39 12.60
C PRO A 115 -3.76 -0.70 13.49
N PRO A 116 -4.37 -1.01 14.65
CA PRO A 116 -3.89 -2.10 15.47
C PRO A 116 -3.76 -3.32 14.57
N PRO A 117 -2.67 -4.09 14.71
CA PRO A 117 -2.54 -5.32 14.00
C PRO A 117 -3.83 -6.11 14.20
N SER A 118 -4.42 -6.62 13.13
CA SER A 118 -5.59 -7.50 13.25
C SER A 118 -5.28 -8.59 14.30
N LEU A 119 -6.27 -9.12 15.03
CA LEU A 119 -6.05 -10.04 16.17
C LEU A 119 -5.04 -11.18 15.90
N ASP A 120 -4.81 -11.52 14.63
CA ASP A 120 -3.80 -12.48 14.16
C ASP A 120 -2.33 -12.01 14.29
N GLU A 121 -2.06 -10.71 14.25
CA GLU A 121 -0.71 -10.12 14.31
C GLU A 121 -0.24 -9.83 15.75
N ALA A 122 -1.14 -9.59 16.71
CA ALA A 122 -0.79 -9.42 18.13
C ALA A 122 -0.28 -10.72 18.79
N LEU A 123 -0.60 -11.88 18.21
CA LEU A 123 -0.10 -13.18 18.66
C LEU A 123 1.37 -13.41 18.27
N VAL A 124 1.96 -12.57 17.41
CA VAL A 124 3.32 -12.76 16.87
C VAL A 124 4.40 -12.13 17.77
N GLU A 125 4.08 -11.12 18.59
CA GLU A 125 5.07 -10.42 19.43
C GLU A 125 5.44 -11.14 20.74
N GLY A 126 4.78 -12.26 21.05
CA GLY A 126 4.96 -12.97 22.32
C GLY A 126 6.08 -14.03 22.38
N THR A 127 6.76 -14.37 21.29
CA THR A 127 7.71 -15.51 21.31
C THR A 127 9.01 -15.27 20.57
N ALA A 128 9.90 -14.48 21.20
CA ALA A 128 11.33 -14.58 20.93
C ALA A 128 11.86 -15.90 21.53
N LYS A 129 11.92 -16.96 20.71
CA LYS A 129 12.91 -18.07 20.69
C LYS A 129 12.30 -19.34 20.09
N SER A 130 12.47 -19.55 18.79
CA SER A 130 13.15 -20.75 18.26
C SER A 130 13.13 -20.79 16.75
N VAL A 131 14.26 -21.28 16.26
CA VAL A 131 14.63 -21.58 14.88
C VAL A 131 13.57 -22.45 14.18
N GLY A 132 13.11 -22.00 13.01
CA GLY A 132 12.32 -22.80 12.08
C GLY A 132 11.82 -21.99 10.89
N LYS A 133 12.39 -22.23 9.70
CA LYS A 133 11.89 -21.71 8.42
C LYS A 133 10.40 -22.06 8.27
N GLN A 134 9.51 -21.09 8.48
CA GLN A 134 8.13 -21.16 8.03
C GLN A 134 7.85 -19.95 7.15
N LYS A 135 7.39 -20.24 5.92
CA LYS A 135 6.97 -19.25 4.92
C LYS A 135 5.99 -18.28 5.58
N LYS A 136 6.42 -17.04 5.78
CA LYS A 136 5.61 -15.91 6.25
C LYS A 136 4.33 -15.89 5.40
N ALA A 137 3.17 -16.12 6.01
CA ALA A 137 1.91 -16.15 5.29
C ALA A 137 1.69 -14.79 4.64
N MET A 138 1.43 -14.78 3.33
CA MET A 138 1.22 -13.54 2.58
C MET A 138 0.00 -12.80 3.17
N PRO A 139 0.09 -11.48 3.39
CA PRO A 139 -1.03 -10.70 3.91
C PRO A 139 -2.20 -10.71 2.93
N ILE A 140 -3.43 -10.69 3.46
CA ILE A 140 -4.66 -10.65 2.66
C ILE A 140 -5.01 -9.19 2.41
N ILE A 141 -5.09 -8.82 1.14
CA ILE A 141 -5.51 -7.49 0.70
C ILE A 141 -7.04 -7.49 0.69
N LYS A 142 -7.69 -6.57 1.42
CA LYS A 142 -9.14 -6.34 1.33
C LYS A 142 -9.41 -5.09 0.50
N GLY A 143 -10.52 -5.09 -0.22
CA GLY A 143 -10.96 -3.95 -1.02
C GLY A 143 -12.03 -3.12 -0.30
N PRO A 144 -12.51 -2.04 -0.96
CA PRO A 144 -13.61 -1.23 -0.45
C PRO A 144 -14.92 -2.05 -0.36
N LEU A 145 -15.92 -1.51 0.36
CA LEU A 145 -17.26 -2.08 0.41
C LEU A 145 -17.81 -2.27 -1.00
N VAL A 146 -18.29 -3.48 -1.29
CA VAL A 146 -18.85 -3.82 -2.60
C VAL A 146 -20.25 -3.23 -2.72
N ASP A 147 -20.47 -2.45 -3.77
CA ASP A 147 -21.82 -2.07 -4.18
C ASP A 147 -22.47 -3.24 -4.92
N TYR A 148 -23.41 -3.92 -4.26
CA TYR A 148 -24.12 -5.09 -4.80
C TYR A 148 -24.93 -4.75 -6.06
N VAL A 149 -25.20 -3.47 -6.34
CA VAL A 149 -25.86 -3.04 -7.60
C VAL A 149 -25.05 -3.44 -8.84
N LEU A 150 -23.73 -3.60 -8.71
CA LEU A 150 -22.84 -3.98 -9.81
C LEU A 150 -22.74 -5.50 -10.03
N VAL A 151 -23.33 -6.31 -9.13
CA VAL A 151 -23.24 -7.77 -9.13
C VAL A 151 -24.47 -8.36 -9.82
N ILE A 152 -24.25 -9.13 -10.89
CA ILE A 152 -25.32 -9.76 -11.68
C ILE A 152 -25.56 -11.23 -11.33
N SER A 153 -24.57 -11.90 -10.73
CA SER A 153 -24.67 -13.28 -10.28
C SER A 153 -23.64 -13.54 -9.18
N GLU A 154 -23.90 -14.53 -8.34
CA GLU A 154 -22.97 -15.00 -7.31
C GLU A 154 -22.60 -16.46 -7.56
N ASP A 155 -21.31 -16.75 -7.49
CA ASP A 155 -20.76 -18.10 -7.62
C ASP A 155 -19.94 -18.44 -6.36
N THR A 156 -20.24 -19.59 -5.75
CA THR A 156 -19.49 -20.09 -4.59
C THR A 156 -18.54 -21.20 -4.99
N PHE A 157 -17.30 -21.09 -4.53
CA PHE A 157 -16.21 -22.04 -4.82
C PHE A 157 -15.66 -22.65 -3.52
N PRO A 158 -15.41 -23.97 -3.49
CA PRO A 158 -14.82 -24.63 -2.33
C PRO A 158 -13.30 -24.42 -2.25
N ASP A 159 -12.71 -24.71 -1.09
CA ASP A 159 -11.27 -24.57 -0.85
C ASP A 159 -10.41 -25.29 -1.91
N GLY A 160 -9.37 -24.61 -2.37
CA GLY A 160 -8.44 -25.13 -3.37
C GLY A 160 -8.96 -25.13 -4.80
N HIS A 161 -10.21 -24.72 -5.05
CA HIS A 161 -10.76 -24.65 -6.40
C HIS A 161 -10.07 -23.56 -7.24
N GLN A 162 -9.62 -23.89 -8.45
CA GLN A 162 -9.02 -22.92 -9.35
C GLN A 162 -10.11 -22.17 -10.13
N ILE A 163 -10.34 -20.92 -9.75
CA ILE A 163 -11.36 -20.04 -10.33
C ILE A 163 -10.87 -19.49 -11.68
N VAL A 164 -9.60 -19.09 -11.76
CA VAL A 164 -8.98 -18.54 -12.97
C VAL A 164 -7.66 -19.24 -13.25
N LYS A 165 -7.40 -19.54 -14.51
CA LYS A 165 -6.13 -20.10 -14.98
C LYS A 165 -5.36 -19.06 -15.82
N GLU A 166 -4.07 -18.90 -15.52
CA GLU A 166 -3.14 -18.09 -16.31
C GLU A 166 -3.15 -18.55 -17.78
N GLY A 167 -3.16 -17.59 -18.71
CA GLY A 167 -3.28 -17.86 -20.15
C GLY A 167 -4.67 -18.32 -20.60
N GLY A 168 -5.62 -18.51 -19.68
CA GLY A 168 -7.01 -18.78 -20.00
C GLY A 168 -7.69 -17.59 -20.67
N TYR A 169 -8.75 -17.86 -21.43
CA TYR A 169 -9.60 -16.84 -22.05
C TYR A 169 -10.82 -16.60 -21.15
N GLY A 170 -11.02 -15.35 -20.70
CA GLY A 170 -12.20 -15.00 -19.92
C GLY A 170 -12.51 -13.51 -19.95
N ARG A 171 -13.78 -13.17 -20.20
CA ARG A 171 -14.30 -11.79 -20.21
C ARG A 171 -14.79 -11.30 -18.85
N TRP A 172 -15.03 -12.22 -17.92
CA TRP A 172 -15.66 -11.93 -16.65
C TRP A 172 -14.70 -11.20 -15.71
N ILE A 173 -15.25 -10.25 -14.96
CA ILE A 173 -14.60 -9.64 -13.81
C ILE A 173 -15.42 -10.05 -12.61
N TRP A 174 -14.74 -10.49 -11.57
CA TRP A 174 -15.37 -10.86 -10.32
C TRP A 174 -14.99 -9.89 -9.22
N VAL A 175 -15.81 -9.84 -8.18
CA VAL A 175 -15.50 -9.22 -6.91
C VAL A 175 -15.62 -10.27 -5.81
N VAL A 176 -14.69 -10.27 -4.86
CA VAL A 176 -14.77 -11.16 -3.70
C VAL A 176 -15.84 -10.62 -2.76
N LEU A 177 -16.93 -11.35 -2.59
CA LEU A 177 -18.01 -10.99 -1.67
C LEU A 177 -17.72 -11.54 -0.27
N GLU A 178 -17.24 -12.78 -0.21
CA GLU A 178 -16.92 -13.48 1.04
C GLU A 178 -15.74 -14.45 0.81
N GLY A 179 -14.87 -14.60 1.80
CA GLY A 179 -13.72 -15.49 1.74
C GLY A 179 -12.49 -14.88 1.08
N GLU A 180 -11.56 -15.74 0.67
CA GLU A 180 -10.23 -15.32 0.20
C GLU A 180 -9.78 -16.08 -1.04
N VAL A 181 -9.11 -15.39 -1.94
CA VAL A 181 -8.46 -16.00 -3.11
C VAL A 181 -6.96 -15.76 -3.10
N ARG A 182 -6.23 -16.71 -3.66
CA ARG A 182 -4.78 -16.63 -3.88
C ARG A 182 -4.52 -16.38 -5.36
N VAL A 183 -3.73 -15.35 -5.65
CA VAL A 183 -3.24 -15.05 -6.99
C VAL A 183 -1.81 -15.60 -7.12
N SER A 184 -1.57 -16.42 -8.14
CA SER A 184 -0.27 -17.04 -8.38
C SER A 184 0.07 -17.08 -9.86
N ARG A 185 1.36 -17.02 -10.18
CA ARG A 185 1.89 -17.09 -11.54
C ARG A 185 2.82 -18.29 -11.69
N GLU A 186 2.79 -18.95 -12.84
CA GLU A 186 3.78 -19.99 -13.15
C GLU A 186 5.14 -19.35 -13.47
N THR A 187 6.19 -19.82 -12.79
CA THR A 187 7.58 -19.44 -13.07
C THR A 187 8.42 -20.69 -13.30
N PRO A 188 9.60 -20.59 -13.94
CA PRO A 188 10.49 -21.73 -14.16
C PRO A 188 10.92 -22.46 -12.87
N GLU A 189 10.88 -21.78 -11.72
CA GLU A 189 11.21 -22.32 -10.39
C GLU A 189 9.98 -22.84 -9.62
N GLY A 190 8.79 -22.81 -10.24
CA GLY A 190 7.52 -23.25 -9.66
C GLY A 190 6.48 -22.14 -9.54
N PRO A 191 5.28 -22.44 -9.01
CA PRO A 191 4.21 -21.45 -8.85
C PRO A 191 4.59 -20.41 -7.79
N LEU A 192 4.73 -19.16 -8.21
CA LEU A 192 4.99 -18.02 -7.34
C LEU A 192 3.65 -17.39 -6.93
N THR A 193 3.36 -17.37 -5.63
CA THR A 193 2.20 -16.63 -5.12
C THR A 193 2.51 -15.13 -5.15
N LEU A 194 1.67 -14.37 -5.84
CA LEU A 194 1.82 -12.93 -6.02
C LEU A 194 1.03 -12.13 -4.98
N ALA A 195 -0.16 -12.61 -4.60
CA ALA A 195 -1.03 -11.94 -3.63
C ALA A 195 -2.07 -12.88 -3.03
N ARG A 196 -2.66 -12.48 -1.91
CA ARG A 196 -3.94 -13.00 -1.40
C ARG A 196 -4.93 -11.85 -1.35
N LEU A 197 -6.11 -12.07 -1.89
CA LEU A 197 -7.18 -11.07 -1.98
C LEU A 197 -8.37 -11.58 -1.17
N GLY A 198 -8.96 -10.70 -0.35
CA GLY A 198 -10.16 -10.97 0.41
C GLY A 198 -11.33 -10.13 -0.09
N GLU A 199 -12.37 -10.07 0.73
CA GLU A 199 -13.59 -9.29 0.51
C GLU A 199 -13.32 -7.89 -0.05
N GLY A 200 -14.13 -7.48 -1.03
CA GLY A 200 -14.03 -6.18 -1.69
C GLY A 200 -13.01 -6.11 -2.83
N CYS A 201 -12.11 -7.08 -2.95
CA CYS A 201 -11.13 -7.08 -4.03
C CYS A 201 -11.72 -7.56 -5.36
N PHE A 202 -11.31 -6.90 -6.44
CA PHE A 202 -11.63 -7.31 -7.79
C PHE A 202 -10.65 -8.36 -8.30
N VAL A 203 -11.19 -9.35 -9.00
CA VAL A 203 -10.45 -10.45 -9.62
C VAL A 203 -10.75 -10.42 -11.12
N GLY A 204 -9.73 -10.10 -11.91
CA GLY A 204 -9.85 -9.94 -13.36
C GLY A 204 -8.95 -8.82 -13.84
N ALA A 205 -8.80 -8.70 -15.16
CA ALA A 205 -8.04 -7.61 -15.75
C ALA A 205 -9.02 -6.56 -16.27
N PHE A 206 -8.76 -5.29 -15.94
CA PHE A 206 -9.55 -4.17 -16.47
C PHE A 206 -9.49 -4.11 -18.00
N THR A 207 -8.36 -4.54 -18.59
CA THR A 207 -8.18 -4.72 -20.04
C THR A 207 -9.12 -5.75 -20.67
N SER A 208 -9.76 -6.62 -19.89
CA SER A 208 -10.80 -7.53 -20.39
C SER A 208 -12.09 -6.81 -20.82
N LEU A 209 -12.29 -5.55 -20.39
CA LEU A 209 -13.36 -4.68 -20.89
C LEU A 209 -13.09 -4.20 -22.32
N LEU A 210 -11.82 -4.19 -22.74
CA LEU A 210 -11.46 -3.85 -24.10
C LEU A 210 -11.52 -5.09 -25.00
N HIS A 211 -12.22 -4.94 -26.13
CA HIS A 211 -12.34 -5.94 -27.17
C HIS A 211 -10.98 -6.19 -27.83
N ASP A 212 -10.14 -7.07 -27.26
CA ASP A 212 -9.21 -7.96 -27.99
C ASP A 212 -8.15 -8.70 -27.14
N ARG A 213 -8.06 -8.48 -25.82
CA ARG A 213 -7.05 -9.15 -24.98
C ARG A 213 -7.64 -9.78 -23.72
N PHE A 214 -8.12 -11.02 -23.85
CA PHE A 214 -8.71 -11.82 -22.77
C PHE A 214 -7.71 -12.74 -22.07
N LEU A 215 -6.41 -12.50 -22.23
CA LEU A 215 -5.36 -13.32 -21.64
C LEU A 215 -5.25 -13.02 -20.15
N ARG A 216 -5.52 -14.03 -19.32
CA ARG A 216 -5.31 -13.94 -17.88
C ARG A 216 -3.82 -13.92 -17.58
N SER A 217 -3.36 -12.90 -16.87
CA SER A 217 -1.95 -12.69 -16.50
C SER A 217 -1.49 -13.52 -15.30
N ALA A 218 -2.43 -14.12 -14.56
CA ALA A 218 -2.18 -14.95 -13.39
C ALA A 218 -3.31 -15.97 -13.18
N SER A 219 -3.03 -16.99 -12.39
CA SER A 219 -4.01 -17.95 -11.88
C SER A 219 -4.59 -17.49 -10.55
N VAL A 220 -5.86 -17.80 -10.31
CA VAL A 220 -6.57 -17.46 -9.07
C VAL A 220 -7.21 -18.72 -8.50
N THR A 221 -6.95 -18.98 -7.23
CA THR A 221 -7.41 -20.18 -6.51
C THR A 221 -8.11 -19.79 -5.22
N ALA A 222 -9.24 -20.43 -4.92
CA ALA A 222 -9.96 -20.25 -3.67
C ALA A 222 -9.12 -20.73 -2.47
N VAL A 223 -9.17 -19.97 -1.38
CA VAL A 223 -8.60 -20.32 -0.07
C VAL A 223 -9.75 -20.33 0.93
N GLY A 224 -10.17 -21.53 1.33
CA GLY A 224 -11.45 -21.73 2.01
C GLY A 224 -12.65 -21.67 1.05
N ASN A 225 -13.85 -21.59 1.61
CA ASN A 225 -15.05 -21.32 0.83
C ASN A 225 -15.08 -19.84 0.45
N VAL A 226 -15.21 -19.58 -0.84
CA VAL A 226 -15.19 -18.21 -1.40
C VAL A 226 -16.46 -17.97 -2.18
N THR A 227 -17.10 -16.84 -1.96
CA THR A 227 -18.21 -16.35 -2.78
C THR A 227 -17.74 -15.19 -3.62
N LEU A 228 -17.90 -15.31 -4.93
CA LEU A 228 -17.56 -14.28 -5.90
C LEU A 228 -18.82 -13.73 -6.57
N GLY A 229 -18.89 -12.41 -6.66
CA GLY A 229 -19.89 -11.71 -7.47
C GLY A 229 -19.37 -11.52 -8.89
N VAL A 230 -20.12 -11.96 -9.90
CA VAL A 230 -19.87 -11.64 -11.30
C VAL A 230 -20.34 -10.22 -11.57
N LEU A 231 -19.46 -9.38 -12.12
CA LEU A 231 -19.81 -8.01 -12.50
C LEU A 231 -20.35 -7.96 -13.93
N ASP A 232 -21.27 -7.03 -14.16
CA ASP A 232 -21.79 -6.74 -15.50
C ASP A 232 -20.71 -6.06 -16.35
N ALA A 233 -20.14 -6.84 -17.27
CA ALA A 233 -19.12 -6.35 -18.21
C ALA A 233 -19.68 -5.28 -19.17
N ASP A 234 -20.96 -5.35 -19.53
CA ASP A 234 -21.57 -4.39 -20.45
C ASP A 234 -21.79 -3.04 -19.73
N PHE A 235 -22.28 -3.08 -18.49
CA PHE A 235 -22.37 -1.90 -17.64
C PHE A 235 -20.99 -1.25 -17.43
N LEU A 236 -19.97 -2.04 -17.03
CA LEU A 236 -18.61 -1.54 -16.83
C LEU A 236 -18.00 -0.97 -18.11
N THR A 237 -18.34 -1.54 -19.27
CA THR A 237 -17.89 -1.02 -20.57
C THR A 237 -18.56 0.32 -20.90
N GLN A 238 -19.85 0.48 -20.60
CA GLN A 238 -20.55 1.75 -20.78
C GLN A 238 -19.99 2.83 -19.86
N GLU A 239 -19.81 2.52 -18.58
CA GLU A 239 -19.19 3.43 -17.62
C GLU A 239 -17.76 3.77 -18.03
N PHE A 240 -16.97 2.80 -18.49
CA PHE A 240 -15.65 3.09 -19.03
C PHE A 240 -15.71 4.04 -20.24
N ALA A 241 -16.70 3.88 -21.12
CA ALA A 241 -16.86 4.73 -22.30
C ALA A 241 -17.17 6.20 -21.95
N THR A 242 -17.81 6.48 -20.81
CA THR A 242 -18.08 7.86 -20.35
C THR A 242 -16.87 8.54 -19.74
N LEU A 243 -15.81 7.80 -19.37
CA LEU A 243 -14.59 8.35 -18.77
C LEU A 243 -13.78 9.23 -19.74
N SER A 244 -13.03 10.18 -19.18
CA SER A 244 -12.13 11.03 -19.94
C SER A 244 -11.01 10.22 -20.61
N PRO A 245 -10.46 10.67 -21.75
CA PRO A 245 -9.37 9.98 -22.44
C PRO A 245 -8.14 9.73 -21.55
N ASP A 246 -7.77 10.71 -20.70
CA ASP A 246 -6.62 10.60 -19.81
C ASP A 246 -6.80 9.52 -18.74
N PHE A 247 -8.00 9.43 -18.16
CA PHE A 247 -8.31 8.44 -17.15
C PHE A 247 -8.43 7.03 -17.75
N LYS A 248 -8.96 6.93 -18.99
CA LYS A 248 -8.92 5.69 -19.76
C LYS A 248 -7.48 5.21 -19.97
N MET A 249 -6.56 6.09 -20.35
CA MET A 249 -5.15 5.74 -20.55
C MET A 249 -4.47 5.28 -19.26
N LEU A 250 -4.79 5.89 -18.12
CA LEU A 250 -4.30 5.46 -16.81
C LEU A 250 -4.78 4.04 -16.48
N LEU A 251 -6.08 3.77 -16.61
CA LEU A 251 -6.67 2.46 -16.31
C LEU A 251 -6.15 1.34 -17.21
N LEU A 252 -5.75 1.65 -18.44
CA LEU A 252 -5.16 0.69 -19.37
C LEU A 252 -3.66 0.42 -19.13
N SER A 253 -3.01 1.24 -18.30
CA SER A 253 -1.61 1.06 -17.93
C SER A 253 -1.41 0.23 -16.65
N LEU A 254 -2.50 -0.09 -15.94
CA LEU A 254 -2.56 -0.96 -14.75
C LEU A 254 -2.63 -2.44 -15.16
#